data_AF-A0A9P4GH24-F1
#
_entry.id   AF-A0A9P4GH24-F1
#
_cell.length_a   1.000
_cell.length_b   1.000
_cell.length_c   1.000
_cell.angle_alpha   90.00
_cell.angle_beta   90.00
_cell.angle_gamma   90.00
#
_symmetry.space_group_name_H-M   'P 1'
#
loop_
_entity.id
_entity.type
_entity.pdbx_description
1 polymer ?
#
loop_
_entity_poly.entity_id
_entity_poly.type
_entity_poly.pdbx_seq_one_letter_code
_entity_poly.pdbx_strand_id
1 'polypeptide(L)'
;MAPKATKSFPNPALPSDKVPDSNLPDSRPFADYTERGTILVISQPAGQSCAVVGGIMATRIKHLGAKGLVVDGRVRDVVALNDTQLPIWSRGTSVIGAGAETKLHARNVPIRVGETIVEPGDIVMIDPFENGVVAVPQAKVDELLELLPKLVGADERVLADVEQGVSVQEAFKRHRTLTMGITDFFTDVWETFAQPSPDAEAPQGGSSTKTPASGTDEESSDEAEVNKKDQSKGGSQEQGHKPSGGDDADEEPEEEEEEEEEPDPKEQLEKECAESKECHGPKHHYDECVERVTGQIENDGKASEDCVEEFFHLAHCATQCAAPKLFAQLK
;
A
#
# COMPACT_ATOMS: atom_id res chain seq x y z
N MET A 1 -1.67 -7.87 32.35
CA MET A 1 -2.10 -6.45 32.37
C MET A 1 -3.49 -6.37 32.98
N ALA A 2 -3.72 -5.47 33.92
CA ALA A 2 -5.00 -5.34 34.63
C ALA A 2 -5.95 -4.40 33.87
N PRO A 3 -7.20 -4.81 33.54
CA PRO A 3 -8.14 -3.90 32.92
C PRO A 3 -8.72 -2.92 33.96
N LYS A 4 -8.70 -1.63 33.63
CA LYS A 4 -9.46 -0.57 34.31
C LYS A 4 -10.37 0.11 33.29
N ALA A 5 -11.62 0.36 33.66
CA ALA A 5 -12.57 1.08 32.83
C ALA A 5 -12.36 2.60 32.99
N THR A 6 -12.14 3.29 31.88
CA THR A 6 -12.12 4.76 31.77
C THR A 6 -13.39 5.19 31.03
N LYS A 7 -14.01 6.30 31.46
CA LYS A 7 -15.21 6.83 30.76
C LYS A 7 -14.81 7.35 29.38
N SER A 8 -15.51 6.86 28.35
CA SER A 8 -15.31 7.25 26.95
C SER A 8 -15.91 8.63 26.67
N PHE A 9 -15.16 9.49 25.97
CA PHE A 9 -15.71 10.66 25.30
C PHE A 9 -16.15 10.23 23.90
N PRO A 10 -17.40 10.47 23.48
CA PRO A 10 -17.84 10.07 22.16
C PRO A 10 -17.01 10.81 21.11
N ASN A 11 -16.43 10.05 20.18
CA ASN A 11 -15.94 10.60 18.93
C ASN A 11 -17.19 10.91 18.08
N PRO A 12 -17.45 12.17 17.70
CA PRO A 12 -18.47 12.45 16.71
C PRO A 12 -17.98 11.85 15.39
N ALA A 13 -18.37 10.61 15.12
CA ALA A 13 -18.29 10.07 13.78
C ALA A 13 -19.14 11.00 12.91
N LEU A 14 -18.48 11.78 12.06
CA LEU A 14 -19.16 12.45 10.96
C LEU A 14 -19.71 11.33 10.08
N PRO A 15 -21.03 11.19 9.94
CA PRO A 15 -21.59 10.28 8.96
C PRO A 15 -21.34 10.92 7.60
N SER A 16 -20.45 10.37 6.77
CA SER A 16 -20.40 10.79 5.37
C SER A 16 -21.16 9.79 4.51
N ASP A 17 -22.04 10.38 3.71
CA ASP A 17 -22.33 10.03 2.34
C ASP A 17 -23.11 8.73 2.08
N LYS A 18 -24.06 8.83 1.15
CA LYS A 18 -24.92 7.71 0.74
C LYS A 18 -24.06 6.51 0.40
N VAL A 19 -24.31 5.39 1.08
CA VAL A 19 -23.73 4.10 0.68
C VAL A 19 -24.16 3.84 -0.77
N PRO A 20 -23.23 3.57 -1.70
CA PRO A 20 -23.58 3.28 -3.08
C PRO A 20 -24.42 2.01 -3.15
N ASP A 21 -25.18 1.83 -4.24
CA ASP A 21 -25.84 0.55 -4.48
C ASP A 21 -24.80 -0.57 -4.64
N SER A 22 -25.13 -1.78 -4.20
CA SER A 22 -24.22 -2.92 -4.34
C SER A 22 -24.07 -3.28 -5.82
N ASN A 23 -22.82 -3.43 -6.27
CA ASN A 23 -22.47 -3.79 -7.64
C ASN A 23 -21.68 -5.12 -7.73
N LEU A 24 -21.81 -5.97 -6.71
CA LEU A 24 -21.07 -7.22 -6.63
C LEU A 24 -21.71 -8.29 -7.53
N PRO A 25 -20.93 -8.99 -8.37
CA PRO A 25 -21.47 -10.05 -9.22
C PRO A 25 -21.80 -11.33 -8.45
N ASP A 26 -21.12 -11.58 -7.33
CA ASP A 26 -21.34 -12.72 -6.46
C ASP A 26 -20.83 -12.46 -5.03
N SER A 27 -20.90 -13.49 -4.17
CA SER A 27 -20.53 -13.43 -2.75
C SER A 27 -19.10 -13.90 -2.44
N ARG A 28 -18.19 -13.99 -3.43
CA ARG A 28 -16.81 -14.41 -3.17
C ARG A 28 -16.07 -13.40 -2.26
N PRO A 29 -15.04 -13.83 -1.52
CA PRO A 29 -14.20 -12.93 -0.74
C PRO A 29 -13.61 -11.81 -1.59
N PHE A 30 -13.55 -10.59 -1.06
CA PHE A 30 -13.11 -9.42 -1.83
C PHE A 30 -11.68 -9.55 -2.37
N ALA A 31 -10.82 -10.29 -1.67
CA ALA A 31 -9.45 -10.55 -2.10
C ALA A 31 -9.38 -11.21 -3.49
N ASP A 32 -10.38 -12.00 -3.89
CA ASP A 32 -10.42 -12.66 -5.19
C ASP A 32 -10.75 -11.72 -6.35
N TYR A 33 -11.16 -10.48 -6.07
CA TYR A 33 -11.36 -9.44 -7.08
C TYR A 33 -10.10 -8.63 -7.37
N THR A 34 -8.97 -8.96 -6.73
CA THR A 34 -7.70 -8.25 -6.92
C THR A 34 -7.23 -8.35 -8.37
N GLU A 35 -6.92 -7.19 -8.94
CA GLU A 35 -6.34 -7.07 -10.27
C GLU A 35 -4.82 -6.89 -10.15
N ARG A 36 -4.07 -7.64 -10.96
CA ARG A 36 -2.60 -7.60 -10.97
C ARG A 36 -2.10 -6.18 -11.22
N GLY A 37 -1.04 -5.77 -10.53
CA GLY A 37 -0.42 -4.47 -10.71
C GLY A 37 -1.13 -3.30 -10.02
N THR A 38 -2.24 -3.55 -9.31
CA THR A 38 -3.02 -2.50 -8.65
C THR A 38 -2.62 -2.30 -7.19
N ILE A 39 -2.92 -1.11 -6.66
CA ILE A 39 -2.96 -0.85 -5.22
C ILE A 39 -4.42 -0.84 -4.80
N LEU A 40 -4.77 -1.67 -3.83
CA LEU A 40 -6.13 -1.73 -3.32
C LEU A 40 -6.33 -0.61 -2.28
N VAL A 41 -7.43 0.13 -2.40
CA VAL A 41 -7.85 1.10 -1.39
C VAL A 41 -9.20 0.65 -0.85
N ILE A 42 -9.26 0.41 0.46
CA ILE A 42 -10.43 -0.13 1.15
C ILE A 42 -10.94 0.89 2.15
N SER A 43 -12.21 1.28 2.01
CA SER A 43 -12.92 2.08 3.01
C SER A 43 -13.76 1.20 3.91
N GLN A 44 -13.47 1.24 5.21
CA GLN A 44 -14.29 0.58 6.23
C GLN A 44 -15.35 1.59 6.72
N PRO A 45 -16.63 1.18 6.88
CA PRO A 45 -17.64 2.05 7.46
C PRO A 45 -17.20 2.63 8.81
N ALA A 46 -17.64 3.85 9.12
CA ALA A 46 -17.32 4.49 10.39
C ALA A 46 -17.89 3.70 11.59
N GLY A 47 -17.20 3.80 12.73
CA GLY A 47 -17.66 3.22 14.00
C GLY A 47 -17.44 1.70 14.15
N GLN A 48 -16.82 1.04 13.17
CA GLN A 48 -16.54 -0.39 13.25
C GLN A 48 -15.31 -0.69 14.13
N SER A 49 -15.36 -1.82 14.82
CA SER A 49 -14.30 -2.32 15.71
C SER A 49 -13.52 -3.50 15.10
N CYS A 50 -14.10 -4.18 14.12
CA CYS A 50 -13.49 -5.30 13.40
C CYS A 50 -12.35 -4.88 12.46
N ALA A 51 -11.50 -5.85 12.11
CA ALA A 51 -10.53 -5.76 11.02
C ALA A 51 -11.12 -6.31 9.72
N VAL A 52 -10.97 -5.53 8.64
CA VAL A 52 -11.46 -5.89 7.29
C VAL A 52 -10.44 -6.70 6.49
N VAL A 53 -9.16 -6.61 6.86
CA VAL A 53 -8.07 -7.37 6.23
C VAL A 53 -7.32 -8.13 7.32
N GLY A 54 -7.10 -9.42 7.09
CA GLY A 54 -6.21 -10.28 7.88
C GLY A 54 -5.24 -11.04 6.98
N GLY A 55 -4.46 -11.94 7.57
CA GLY A 55 -3.37 -12.63 6.88
C GLY A 55 -3.82 -13.34 5.61
N ILE A 56 -4.89 -14.16 5.69
CA ILE A 56 -5.43 -14.90 4.54
C ILE A 56 -5.79 -13.97 3.38
N MET A 57 -6.42 -12.82 3.66
CA MET A 57 -6.82 -11.86 2.63
C MET A 57 -5.58 -11.22 1.99
N ALA A 58 -4.61 -10.80 2.81
CA ALA A 58 -3.39 -10.19 2.32
C ALA A 58 -2.53 -11.17 1.50
N THR A 59 -2.39 -12.42 1.93
CA THR A 59 -1.69 -13.47 1.18
C THR A 59 -2.34 -13.66 -0.19
N ARG A 60 -3.67 -13.71 -0.27
CA ARG A 60 -4.38 -13.83 -1.55
C ARG A 60 -4.18 -12.60 -2.45
N ILE A 61 -4.27 -11.40 -1.88
CA ILE A 61 -4.03 -10.13 -2.58
C ILE A 61 -2.60 -10.07 -3.15
N LYS A 62 -1.60 -10.48 -2.37
CA LYS A 62 -0.19 -10.59 -2.81
C LYS A 62 -0.05 -11.60 -3.95
N HIS A 63 -0.61 -12.79 -3.78
CA HIS A 63 -0.54 -13.85 -4.79
C HIS A 63 -1.17 -13.44 -6.12
N LEU A 64 -2.23 -12.62 -6.10
CA LEU A 64 -2.83 -12.06 -7.31
C LEU A 64 -2.05 -10.87 -7.92
N GLY A 65 -0.91 -10.50 -7.31
CA GLY A 65 0.03 -9.53 -7.87
C GLY A 65 -0.30 -8.08 -7.57
N ALA A 66 -1.03 -7.78 -6.50
CA ALA A 66 -1.18 -6.40 -6.02
C ALA A 66 0.18 -5.81 -5.65
N LYS A 67 0.31 -4.48 -5.78
CA LYS A 67 1.52 -3.72 -5.45
C LYS A 67 1.44 -3.05 -4.07
N GLY A 68 0.27 -3.05 -3.44
CA GLY A 68 0.08 -2.48 -2.10
C GLY A 68 -1.37 -2.49 -1.65
N LEU A 69 -1.58 -2.09 -0.40
CA LEU A 69 -2.90 -2.02 0.21
C LEU A 69 -3.01 -0.81 1.14
N VAL A 70 -4.06 -0.02 0.97
CA VAL A 70 -4.40 1.11 1.85
C VAL A 70 -5.77 0.83 2.45
N VAL A 71 -5.84 0.79 3.77
CA VAL A 71 -7.06 0.46 4.52
C VAL A 71 -7.46 1.66 5.37
N ASP A 72 -8.48 2.39 4.92
CA ASP A 72 -9.18 3.39 5.72
C ASP A 72 -10.06 2.68 6.75
N GLY A 73 -9.40 2.00 7.70
CA GLY A 73 -10.00 1.02 8.57
C GLY A 73 -8.94 0.22 9.33
N ARG A 74 -9.33 -0.94 9.85
CA ARG A 74 -8.48 -1.77 10.70
C ARG A 74 -8.02 -3.05 10.01
N VAL A 75 -6.83 -3.50 10.38
CA VAL A 75 -6.24 -4.77 9.94
C VAL A 75 -5.92 -5.69 11.11
N ARG A 76 -5.69 -6.98 10.83
CA ARG A 76 -5.28 -7.99 11.81
C ARG A 76 -4.17 -8.89 11.27
N ASP A 77 -3.62 -9.73 12.13
CA ASP A 77 -2.56 -10.68 11.79
C ASP A 77 -1.29 -9.98 11.27
N VAL A 78 -0.84 -8.92 11.96
CA VAL A 78 0.27 -8.02 11.53
C VAL A 78 1.54 -8.76 11.11
N VAL A 79 1.88 -9.87 11.78
CA VAL A 79 3.03 -10.71 11.39
C VAL A 79 2.84 -11.25 9.98
N ALA A 80 1.71 -11.91 9.72
CA ALA A 80 1.38 -12.43 8.39
C ALA A 80 1.26 -11.32 7.33
N LEU A 81 0.78 -10.13 7.70
CA LEU A 81 0.75 -8.98 6.79
C LEU A 81 2.17 -8.56 6.39
N ASN A 82 3.09 -8.44 7.36
CA ASN A 82 4.49 -8.10 7.08
C ASN A 82 5.19 -9.17 6.23
N ASP A 83 4.88 -10.44 6.47
CA ASP A 83 5.44 -11.57 5.71
C ASP A 83 5.05 -11.52 4.22
N THR A 84 3.95 -10.85 3.86
CA THR A 84 3.58 -10.64 2.44
C THR A 84 4.54 -9.71 1.69
N GLN A 85 5.33 -8.92 2.42
CA GLN A 85 6.18 -7.85 1.90
C GLN A 85 5.44 -6.81 1.04
N LEU A 86 4.10 -6.77 1.11
CA LEU A 86 3.33 -5.68 0.53
C LEU A 86 3.45 -4.45 1.41
N PRO A 87 3.53 -3.24 0.81
CA PRO A 87 3.30 -2.02 1.55
C PRO A 87 1.82 -1.96 1.95
N ILE A 88 1.54 -2.12 3.24
CA ILE A 88 0.18 -2.14 3.80
C ILE A 88 0.01 -1.00 4.81
N TRP A 89 -0.92 -0.10 4.51
CA TRP A 89 -1.30 1.02 5.38
C TRP A 89 -2.68 0.81 5.98
N SER A 90 -2.84 1.19 7.25
CA SER A 90 -4.13 1.12 7.92
C SER A 90 -4.31 2.21 8.97
N ARG A 91 -5.55 2.53 9.35
CA ARG A 91 -5.83 3.44 10.48
C ARG A 91 -5.52 2.81 11.84
N GLY A 92 -5.39 1.49 11.91
CA GLY A 92 -5.06 0.79 13.14
C GLY A 92 -5.30 -0.71 13.04
N THR A 93 -5.22 -1.37 14.19
CA THR A 93 -5.37 -2.82 14.27
C THR A 93 -6.63 -3.24 15.03
N SER A 94 -7.06 -4.47 14.81
CA SER A 94 -8.06 -5.18 15.61
C SER A 94 -7.76 -6.68 15.58
N VAL A 95 -8.29 -7.44 16.54
CA VAL A 95 -8.25 -8.92 16.51
C VAL A 95 -9.61 -9.52 16.09
N ILE A 96 -10.65 -8.69 16.01
CA ILE A 96 -12.02 -9.11 15.70
C ILE A 96 -12.17 -9.22 14.17
N GLY A 97 -12.66 -10.35 13.67
CA GLY A 97 -12.92 -10.52 12.24
C GLY A 97 -14.15 -9.75 11.75
N ALA A 98 -14.15 -9.36 10.48
CA ALA A 98 -15.21 -8.55 9.88
C ALA A 98 -16.61 -9.19 9.89
N GLY A 99 -16.72 -10.52 9.87
CA GLY A 99 -17.99 -11.23 9.59
C GLY A 99 -19.18 -10.92 10.50
N ALA A 100 -18.95 -10.37 11.71
CA ALA A 100 -20.01 -9.96 12.62
C ALA A 100 -20.48 -8.50 12.42
N GLU A 101 -19.72 -7.69 11.70
CA GLU A 101 -19.84 -6.23 11.68
C GLU A 101 -19.96 -5.65 10.27
N THR A 102 -19.20 -6.18 9.31
CA THR A 102 -19.14 -5.63 7.95
C THR A 102 -18.80 -6.68 6.90
N LYS A 103 -19.16 -6.38 5.66
CA LYS A 103 -18.87 -7.20 4.47
C LYS A 103 -18.59 -6.28 3.28
N LEU A 104 -17.95 -6.81 2.24
CA LEU A 104 -17.83 -6.11 0.97
C LEU A 104 -19.22 -5.75 0.46
N HIS A 105 -19.39 -4.50 0.03
CA HIS A 105 -20.68 -3.97 -0.45
C HIS A 105 -20.62 -3.50 -1.90
N ALA A 106 -19.55 -2.80 -2.27
CA ALA A 106 -19.30 -2.33 -3.63
C ALA A 106 -17.79 -2.32 -3.93
N ARG A 107 -17.43 -2.39 -5.22
CA ARG A 107 -16.06 -2.27 -5.74
C ARG A 107 -16.03 -1.27 -6.89
N ASN A 108 -14.86 -0.71 -7.20
CA ASN A 108 -14.68 0.24 -8.31
C ASN A 108 -15.70 1.39 -8.23
N VAL A 109 -15.83 1.98 -7.04
CA VAL A 109 -16.64 3.17 -6.77
C VAL A 109 -15.77 4.20 -6.04
N PRO A 110 -16.07 5.50 -6.17
CA PRO A 110 -15.42 6.51 -5.36
C PRO A 110 -15.55 6.20 -3.86
N ILE A 111 -14.45 6.36 -3.14
CA ILE A 111 -14.41 6.23 -1.68
C ILE A 111 -13.79 7.47 -1.05
N ARG A 112 -14.26 7.80 0.15
CA ARG A 112 -13.69 8.88 0.96
C ARG A 112 -12.71 8.30 1.97
N VAL A 113 -11.46 8.75 1.94
CA VAL A 113 -10.40 8.43 2.89
C VAL A 113 -10.00 9.70 3.61
N GLY A 114 -10.51 9.90 4.83
CA GLY A 114 -10.40 11.18 5.52
C GLY A 114 -11.15 12.29 4.76
N GLU A 115 -10.43 13.30 4.28
CA GLU A 115 -11.00 14.40 3.49
C GLU A 115 -10.85 14.18 1.98
N THR A 116 -10.09 13.17 1.55
CA THR A 116 -9.78 12.90 0.14
C THR A 116 -10.80 11.93 -0.46
N ILE A 117 -11.31 12.24 -1.65
CA ILE A 117 -12.05 11.28 -2.48
C ILE A 117 -11.04 10.60 -3.40
N VAL A 118 -11.05 9.27 -3.41
CA VAL A 118 -10.25 8.43 -4.32
C VAL A 118 -11.20 7.78 -5.30
N GLU A 119 -11.01 8.05 -6.59
CA GLU A 119 -11.79 7.48 -7.68
C GLU A 119 -11.11 6.21 -8.22
N PRO A 120 -11.87 5.25 -8.78
CA PRO A 120 -11.28 4.15 -9.52
C PRO A 120 -10.42 4.65 -10.69
N GLY A 121 -9.16 4.22 -10.75
CA GLY A 121 -8.20 4.63 -11.77
C GLY A 121 -7.23 5.74 -11.34
N ASP A 122 -7.45 6.36 -10.18
CA ASP A 122 -6.49 7.29 -9.60
C ASP A 122 -5.16 6.60 -9.26
N ILE A 123 -4.06 7.35 -9.37
CA ILE A 123 -2.73 6.85 -9.06
C ILE A 123 -2.50 6.96 -7.56
N VAL A 124 -2.37 5.80 -6.91
CA VAL A 124 -1.99 5.73 -5.50
C VAL A 124 -0.50 5.48 -5.42
N MET A 125 0.19 6.29 -4.61
CA MET A 125 1.59 6.11 -4.29
C MET A 125 1.72 5.86 -2.80
N ILE A 126 2.46 4.81 -2.45
CA ILE A 126 2.79 4.48 -1.07
C ILE A 126 4.29 4.67 -0.91
N ASP A 127 4.69 5.53 0.03
CA ASP A 127 6.08 5.64 0.46
C ASP A 127 6.27 4.81 1.75
N PRO A 128 6.92 3.64 1.66
CA PRO A 128 7.15 2.79 2.83
C PRO A 128 8.19 3.39 3.79
N PHE A 129 9.02 4.34 3.37
CA PHE A 129 10.08 4.94 4.19
C PHE A 129 9.59 6.20 4.92
N GLU A 130 8.86 7.06 4.21
CA GLU A 130 8.32 8.32 4.77
C GLU A 130 6.96 8.13 5.46
N ASN A 131 6.48 6.89 5.54
CA ASN A 131 5.21 6.55 6.18
C ASN A 131 4.01 7.32 5.56
N GLY A 132 4.04 7.49 4.25
CA GLY A 132 3.11 8.36 3.51
C GLY A 132 2.31 7.62 2.44
N VAL A 133 1.07 8.08 2.23
CA VAL A 133 0.24 7.65 1.10
C VAL A 133 -0.31 8.89 0.41
N VAL A 134 -0.17 8.95 -0.91
CA VAL A 134 -0.68 10.03 -1.74
C VAL A 134 -1.58 9.43 -2.82
N ALA A 135 -2.75 10.02 -3.04
CA ALA A 135 -3.60 9.72 -4.18
C ALA A 135 -3.55 10.90 -5.15
N VAL A 136 -3.28 10.61 -6.43
CA VAL A 136 -3.22 11.60 -7.51
C VAL A 136 -4.37 11.30 -8.47
N PRO A 137 -5.29 12.25 -8.68
CA PRO A 137 -6.37 12.10 -9.66
C PRO A 137 -5.82 11.79 -11.04
N GLN A 138 -6.38 10.78 -11.72
CA GLN A 138 -5.86 10.34 -13.03
C GLN A 138 -5.79 11.51 -14.05
N ALA A 139 -6.80 12.39 -14.03
CA ALA A 139 -6.88 13.55 -14.91
C ALA A 139 -5.81 14.63 -14.66
N LYS A 140 -5.07 14.54 -13.56
CA LYS A 140 -4.05 15.52 -13.15
C LYS A 140 -2.61 15.01 -13.29
N VAL A 141 -2.42 13.78 -13.75
CA VAL A 141 -1.09 13.16 -13.85
C VAL A 141 -0.16 13.94 -14.77
N ASP A 142 -0.62 14.35 -15.97
CA ASP A 142 0.24 15.07 -16.92
C ASP A 142 0.72 16.42 -16.37
N GLU A 143 -0.18 17.15 -15.70
CA GLU A 143 0.12 18.42 -15.05
C GLU A 143 1.10 18.25 -13.89
N LEU A 144 0.92 17.19 -13.10
CA LEU A 144 1.86 16.84 -12.02
C LEU A 144 3.25 16.51 -12.57
N LEU A 145 3.35 15.72 -13.64
CA LEU A 145 4.63 15.33 -14.25
C LEU A 145 5.41 16.54 -14.80
N GLU A 146 4.72 17.55 -15.32
CA GLU A 146 5.37 18.80 -15.76
C GLU A 146 5.86 19.65 -14.57
N LEU A 147 5.16 19.56 -13.43
CA LEU A 147 5.40 20.40 -12.27
C LEU A 147 6.49 19.86 -11.34
N LEU A 148 6.54 18.55 -11.11
CA LEU A 148 7.44 17.92 -10.14
C LEU A 148 8.92 18.30 -10.33
N PRO A 149 9.51 18.26 -11.54
CA PRO A 149 10.92 18.62 -11.71
C PRO A 149 11.24 20.07 -11.33
N LYS A 150 10.27 20.98 -11.53
CA LYS A 150 10.42 22.41 -11.20
C LYS A 150 10.45 22.60 -9.68
N LEU A 151 9.61 21.86 -8.95
CA LEU A 151 9.55 21.89 -7.49
C LEU A 151 10.80 21.26 -6.87
N VAL A 152 11.19 20.06 -7.32
CA VAL A 152 12.39 19.37 -6.82
C VAL A 152 13.63 20.24 -7.02
N GLY A 153 13.82 20.79 -8.22
CA GLY A 153 14.95 21.67 -8.48
C GLY A 153 14.92 22.97 -7.68
N ALA A 154 13.74 23.51 -7.36
CA ALA A 154 13.64 24.66 -6.46
C ALA A 154 14.08 24.31 -5.04
N ASP A 155 13.70 23.14 -4.55
CA ASP A 155 14.03 22.67 -3.20
C ASP A 155 15.52 22.36 -3.04
N GLU A 156 16.14 21.76 -4.06
CA GLU A 156 17.60 21.56 -4.09
C GLU A 156 18.37 22.88 -3.98
N ARG A 157 17.93 23.93 -4.69
CA ARG A 157 18.57 25.25 -4.63
C ARG A 157 18.35 25.93 -3.28
N VAL A 158 17.17 25.78 -2.69
CA VAL A 158 16.92 26.28 -1.33
C VAL A 158 17.86 25.59 -0.35
N LEU A 159 17.97 24.26 -0.43
CA LEU A 159 18.81 23.48 0.48
C LEU A 159 20.28 23.93 0.38
N ALA A 160 20.79 24.07 -0.84
CA ALA A 160 22.15 24.55 -1.08
C ALA A 160 22.41 25.95 -0.50
N ASP A 161 21.46 26.88 -0.63
CA ASP A 161 21.58 28.22 -0.02
C ASP A 161 21.59 28.14 1.52
N VAL A 162 20.72 27.32 2.09
CA VAL A 162 20.63 27.14 3.55
C VAL A 162 21.89 26.51 4.13
N GLU A 163 22.47 25.51 3.46
CA GLU A 163 23.73 24.88 3.86
C GLU A 163 24.91 25.88 3.85
N GLN A 164 24.85 26.90 3.00
CA GLN A 164 25.83 28.00 2.96
C GLN A 164 25.56 29.10 3.98
N GLY A 165 24.55 28.94 4.84
CA GLY A 165 24.21 29.88 5.91
C GLY A 165 23.28 31.01 5.49
N VAL A 166 22.68 30.96 4.30
CA VAL A 166 21.60 31.87 3.91
C VAL A 166 20.37 31.56 4.76
N SER A 167 19.63 32.59 5.20
CA SER A 167 18.40 32.36 5.94
C SER A 167 17.35 31.68 5.06
N VAL A 168 16.57 30.77 5.64
CA VAL A 168 15.48 30.05 4.94
C VAL A 168 14.52 31.01 4.23
N GLN A 169 14.18 32.13 4.87
CA GLN A 169 13.30 33.16 4.30
C GLN A 169 13.87 33.72 2.99
N GLU A 170 15.16 34.01 2.95
CA GLU A 170 15.82 34.56 1.77
C GLU A 170 16.00 33.48 0.69
N ALA A 171 16.37 32.25 1.08
CA ALA A 171 16.48 31.13 0.15
C ALA A 171 15.14 30.82 -0.54
N PHE A 172 14.03 30.78 0.20
CA PHE A 172 12.69 30.64 -0.37
C PHE A 172 12.32 31.79 -1.31
N LYS A 173 12.67 33.03 -0.94
CA LYS A 173 12.40 34.20 -1.79
C LYS A 173 13.13 34.14 -3.13
N ARG A 174 14.32 33.54 -3.16
CA ARG A 174 15.11 33.37 -4.40
C ARG A 174 14.57 32.28 -5.29
N HIS A 175 14.24 31.13 -4.70
CA HIS A 175 14.06 29.89 -5.46
C HIS A 175 12.61 29.42 -5.56
N ARG A 176 11.74 29.82 -4.63
CA ARG A 176 10.31 29.44 -4.60
C ARG A 176 9.33 30.56 -4.97
N THR A 177 9.78 31.81 -5.14
CA THR A 177 8.89 32.94 -5.50
C THR A 177 8.46 32.94 -6.97
N LEU A 178 9.26 32.39 -7.89
CA LEU A 178 8.85 32.19 -9.29
C LEU A 178 7.81 31.07 -9.45
N THR A 179 7.74 30.14 -8.49
CA THR A 179 6.69 29.11 -8.39
C THR A 179 5.45 29.60 -7.62
N MET A 180 5.40 30.83 -7.09
CA MET A 180 4.23 31.30 -6.32
C MET A 180 2.94 31.44 -7.16
N GLY A 181 3.03 31.71 -8.46
CA GLY A 181 1.87 31.61 -9.35
C GLY A 181 1.35 30.18 -9.53
N ILE A 182 2.15 29.19 -9.13
CA ILE A 182 1.84 27.76 -9.16
C ILE A 182 1.49 27.23 -7.76
N THR A 183 1.90 27.91 -6.67
CA THR A 183 1.34 27.64 -5.33
C THR A 183 -0.09 28.14 -5.22
N ASP A 184 -0.48 29.18 -5.96
CA ASP A 184 -1.89 29.52 -6.19
C ASP A 184 -2.60 28.39 -6.92
N PHE A 185 -1.95 27.69 -7.86
CA PHE A 185 -2.51 26.48 -8.47
C PHE A 185 -2.63 25.33 -7.46
N PHE A 186 -1.64 25.07 -6.61
CA PHE A 186 -1.76 24.07 -5.54
C PHE A 186 -2.81 24.46 -4.50
N THR A 187 -3.03 25.75 -4.26
CA THR A 187 -4.06 26.27 -3.36
C THR A 187 -5.43 26.19 -4.03
N ASP A 188 -5.56 26.49 -5.31
CA ASP A 188 -6.78 26.33 -6.12
C ASP A 188 -7.12 24.85 -6.31
N VAL A 189 -6.13 23.99 -6.52
CA VAL A 189 -6.25 22.52 -6.53
C VAL A 189 -6.67 22.05 -5.15
N TRP A 190 -5.96 22.45 -4.09
CA TRP A 190 -6.31 22.10 -2.72
C TRP A 190 -7.71 22.60 -2.36
N GLU A 191 -8.12 23.80 -2.75
CA GLU A 191 -9.48 24.34 -2.54
C GLU A 191 -10.51 23.61 -3.41
N THR A 192 -10.18 23.21 -4.63
CA THR A 192 -11.05 22.40 -5.51
C THR A 192 -11.22 20.98 -4.98
N PHE A 193 -10.21 20.39 -4.35
CA PHE A 193 -10.24 19.04 -3.78
C PHE A 193 -10.70 19.01 -2.31
N ALA A 194 -10.58 20.11 -1.57
CA ALA A 194 -11.02 20.24 -0.17
C ALA A 194 -12.45 20.77 -0.04
N GLN A 195 -13.06 21.29 -1.12
CA GLN A 195 -14.48 21.65 -1.11
C GLN A 195 -15.34 20.51 -1.66
N PRO A 196 -16.26 19.94 -0.86
CA PRO A 196 -17.30 19.09 -1.40
C PRO A 196 -18.18 19.97 -2.31
N SER A 197 -18.27 19.64 -3.59
CA SER A 197 -19.17 20.33 -4.52
C SER A 197 -20.60 20.37 -3.94
N PRO A 198 -21.23 21.55 -3.78
CA PRO A 198 -22.67 21.59 -3.68
C PRO A 198 -23.24 21.36 -5.10
N ASP A 199 -24.40 20.71 -5.15
CA ASP A 199 -25.31 20.68 -6.30
C ASP A 199 -25.08 19.57 -7.34
N ALA A 200 -25.51 18.36 -6.99
CA ALA A 200 -26.33 17.56 -7.90
C ALA A 200 -27.78 17.59 -7.39
N GLU A 201 -28.58 18.54 -7.87
CA GLU A 201 -30.01 18.62 -7.62
C GLU A 201 -30.71 17.32 -8.07
N ALA A 202 -31.26 16.59 -7.11
CA ALA A 202 -32.18 15.49 -7.38
C ALA A 202 -33.54 16.06 -7.83
N PRO A 203 -34.17 15.54 -8.90
CA PRO A 203 -35.52 15.94 -9.27
C PRO A 203 -36.50 15.48 -8.18
N GLN A 204 -37.29 16.42 -7.66
CA GLN A 204 -38.41 16.16 -6.77
C GLN A 204 -39.58 15.51 -7.51
N GLY A 205 -40.22 14.52 -6.88
CA GLY A 205 -41.56 14.03 -7.20
C GLY A 205 -41.60 12.49 -7.35
N GLY A 206 -42.41 11.73 -6.63
CA GLY A 206 -43.48 12.08 -5.71
C GLY A 206 -43.99 10.86 -4.94
N SER A 207 -44.73 11.19 -3.89
CA SER A 207 -45.49 10.32 -2.99
C SER A 207 -46.25 9.17 -3.68
N SER A 208 -46.12 7.95 -3.15
CA SER A 208 -47.28 7.09 -2.96
C SER A 208 -47.03 6.04 -1.88
N THR A 209 -47.73 6.22 -0.78
CA THR A 209 -48.04 5.25 0.28
C THR A 209 -48.45 3.87 -0.25
N LYS A 210 -47.98 2.79 0.40
CA LYS A 210 -48.79 1.69 0.94
C LYS A 210 -47.92 0.59 1.57
N THR A 211 -47.97 0.49 2.90
CA THR A 211 -47.84 -0.78 3.64
C THR A 211 -49.16 -1.56 3.48
N PRO A 212 -49.13 -2.89 3.49
CA PRO A 212 -49.66 -3.58 4.67
C PRO A 212 -48.79 -4.75 5.16
N ALA A 213 -49.11 -5.13 6.40
CA ALA A 213 -48.43 -6.06 7.28
C ALA A 213 -48.87 -7.54 7.11
N SER A 214 -48.23 -8.38 7.95
CA SER A 214 -48.51 -9.78 8.32
C SER A 214 -48.10 -10.81 7.27
N GLY A 215 -47.39 -11.89 7.58
CA GLY A 215 -47.00 -12.51 8.84
C GLY A 215 -46.99 -14.02 8.61
N THR A 216 -46.03 -14.76 9.18
CA THR A 216 -46.21 -16.07 9.81
C THR A 216 -44.85 -16.58 10.28
N ASP A 217 -44.86 -17.05 11.51
CA ASP A 217 -43.80 -17.73 12.26
C ASP A 217 -43.35 -19.03 11.57
N GLU A 218 -42.08 -19.39 11.76
CA GLU A 218 -41.67 -20.78 12.01
C GLU A 218 -40.25 -20.80 12.59
N GLU A 219 -40.18 -21.02 13.91
CA GLU A 219 -38.98 -21.49 14.60
C GLU A 219 -38.78 -22.98 14.33
N SER A 220 -37.54 -23.41 14.11
CA SER A 220 -37.09 -24.70 14.62
C SER A 220 -35.59 -24.67 14.90
N SER A 221 -35.28 -24.70 16.19
CA SER A 221 -34.08 -25.27 16.79
C SER A 221 -33.84 -26.70 16.30
N ASP A 222 -32.58 -27.13 16.18
CA ASP A 222 -32.17 -28.42 16.73
C ASP A 222 -30.65 -28.52 16.92
N GLU A 223 -30.33 -29.27 17.96
CA GLU A 223 -29.14 -29.20 18.81
C GLU A 223 -27.95 -30.04 18.32
N ALA A 224 -26.82 -29.77 18.97
CA ALA A 224 -25.65 -30.62 19.03
C ALA A 224 -25.92 -31.92 19.82
N GLU A 225 -25.20 -33.01 19.50
CA GLU A 225 -24.53 -33.94 20.46
C GLU A 225 -23.71 -34.98 19.67
N VAL A 226 -22.38 -35.00 19.80
CA VAL A 226 -21.55 -35.82 20.72
C VAL A 226 -21.41 -37.30 20.32
N ASN A 227 -20.17 -37.74 20.12
CA ASN A 227 -19.74 -39.01 20.70
C ASN A 227 -18.27 -38.98 21.16
N LYS A 228 -18.10 -39.21 22.46
CA LYS A 228 -16.84 -39.43 23.18
C LYS A 228 -16.38 -40.88 23.04
N LYS A 229 -15.08 -41.10 23.20
CA LYS A 229 -14.51 -42.08 24.17
C LYS A 229 -13.08 -41.61 24.48
N ASP A 230 -12.83 -41.09 25.68
CA ASP A 230 -12.43 -41.83 26.91
C ASP A 230 -11.08 -42.53 26.70
N GLN A 231 -10.05 -42.43 27.53
CA GLN A 231 -9.83 -42.17 28.96
C GLN A 231 -8.28 -42.12 29.11
N SER A 232 -7.58 -41.62 30.11
CA SER A 232 -7.84 -40.96 31.39
C SER A 232 -6.45 -40.71 32.04
N LYS A 233 -6.41 -39.75 32.98
CA LYS A 233 -5.43 -39.59 34.09
C LYS A 233 -4.00 -39.18 33.66
N GLY A 234 -3.37 -38.16 34.23
CA GLY A 234 -3.69 -37.29 35.36
C GLY A 234 -2.39 -36.68 35.90
N GLY A 235 -2.49 -35.56 36.63
CA GLY A 235 -1.45 -35.14 37.59
C GLY A 235 -0.47 -34.05 37.16
N SER A 236 -0.86 -32.80 37.43
CA SER A 236 -0.07 -31.69 38.00
C SER A 236 1.44 -31.88 38.26
N GLN A 237 2.28 -30.93 37.82
CA GLN A 237 2.99 -29.93 38.65
C GLN A 237 3.93 -29.02 37.83
N GLU A 238 4.04 -27.77 38.27
CA GLU A 238 5.01 -26.75 37.83
C GLU A 238 6.46 -27.21 37.97
N GLN A 239 7.34 -26.75 37.07
CA GLN A 239 8.51 -25.90 37.39
C GLN A 239 9.48 -25.77 36.20
N GLY A 240 10.06 -24.58 36.05
CA GLY A 240 11.51 -24.45 35.85
C GLY A 240 12.01 -24.38 34.41
N HIS A 241 12.72 -23.29 34.12
CA HIS A 241 13.33 -22.93 32.86
C HIS A 241 14.82 -23.39 32.78
N LYS A 242 15.30 -23.58 31.53
CA LYS A 242 16.69 -23.48 31.01
C LYS A 242 17.55 -24.77 30.86
N PRO A 243 18.62 -24.76 30.01
CA PRO A 243 18.67 -25.49 28.73
C PRO A 243 19.89 -26.42 28.59
N SER A 244 19.97 -27.26 27.54
CA SER A 244 21.25 -27.72 26.95
C SER A 244 21.04 -28.77 25.86
N GLY A 245 21.53 -28.49 24.64
CA GLY A 245 22.53 -29.30 23.92
C GLY A 245 22.12 -30.60 23.21
N GLY A 246 22.21 -30.57 21.87
CA GLY A 246 22.87 -31.56 20.99
C GLY A 246 22.25 -32.94 20.83
N ASP A 247 21.80 -33.28 19.61
CA ASP A 247 22.56 -34.09 18.65
C ASP A 247 21.67 -34.54 17.47
N ASP A 248 22.32 -34.63 16.30
CA ASP A 248 21.81 -34.83 14.93
C ASP A 248 20.97 -36.10 14.69
N ALA A 249 19.98 -35.99 13.79
CA ALA A 249 19.50 -37.10 12.97
C ALA A 249 18.88 -36.58 11.65
N ASP A 250 19.59 -36.86 10.55
CA ASP A 250 19.20 -36.93 9.13
C ASP A 250 17.83 -36.34 8.71
N GLU A 251 17.87 -35.21 7.98
CA GLU A 251 16.80 -34.80 7.06
C GLU A 251 17.30 -34.98 5.61
N GLU A 252 16.57 -35.78 4.83
CA GLU A 252 16.74 -35.86 3.38
C GLU A 252 16.32 -34.51 2.74
N PRO A 253 16.99 -34.04 1.67
CA PRO A 253 16.61 -32.78 1.05
C PRO A 253 15.32 -32.99 0.24
N GLU A 254 14.24 -32.31 0.63
CA GLU A 254 13.07 -32.15 -0.24
C GLU A 254 13.47 -31.21 -1.39
N GLU A 255 13.30 -31.70 -2.63
CA GLU A 255 13.51 -30.91 -3.84
C GLU A 255 12.44 -29.81 -3.90
N GLU A 256 12.83 -28.56 -3.64
CA GLU A 256 11.99 -27.39 -3.85
C GLU A 256 11.78 -27.21 -5.36
N GLU A 257 10.55 -27.38 -5.84
CA GLU A 257 10.17 -26.98 -7.19
C GLU A 257 10.20 -25.44 -7.26
N GLU A 258 11.20 -24.88 -7.94
CA GLU A 258 11.29 -23.45 -8.26
C GLU A 258 10.08 -23.05 -9.14
N GLU A 259 9.08 -22.38 -8.54
CA GLU A 259 8.04 -21.70 -9.31
C GLU A 259 8.70 -20.59 -10.14
N GLU A 260 8.71 -20.72 -11.47
CA GLU A 260 9.17 -19.68 -12.38
C GLU A 260 8.27 -18.43 -12.24
N GLU A 261 8.67 -17.48 -11.40
CA GLU A 261 8.04 -16.16 -11.35
C GLU A 261 8.20 -15.48 -12.71
N GLU A 262 7.07 -15.15 -13.36
CA GLU A 262 7.10 -14.33 -14.59
C GLU A 262 7.85 -13.01 -14.30
N PRO A 263 8.96 -12.71 -15.00
CA PRO A 263 9.86 -11.63 -14.58
C PRO A 263 9.21 -10.25 -14.75
N ASP A 264 9.37 -9.35 -13.77
CA ASP A 264 8.78 -8.00 -13.79
C ASP A 264 9.17 -7.27 -15.10
N PRO A 265 8.19 -6.79 -15.91
CA PRO A 265 8.46 -6.05 -17.14
C PRO A 265 9.41 -4.86 -16.94
N LYS A 266 9.38 -4.22 -15.76
CA LYS A 266 10.31 -3.14 -15.42
C LYS A 266 11.75 -3.65 -15.38
N GLU A 267 12.00 -4.76 -14.69
CA GLU A 267 13.36 -5.32 -14.55
C GLU A 267 13.91 -5.79 -15.89
N GLN A 268 13.07 -6.38 -16.75
CA GLN A 268 13.45 -6.77 -18.10
C GLN A 268 13.84 -5.53 -18.93
N LEU A 269 13.00 -4.49 -18.92
CA LEU A 269 13.24 -3.26 -19.66
C LEU A 269 14.46 -2.49 -19.15
N GLU A 270 14.71 -2.47 -17.83
CA GLU A 270 15.89 -1.85 -17.24
C GLU A 270 17.17 -2.61 -17.64
N LYS A 271 17.14 -3.95 -17.68
CA LYS A 271 18.26 -4.77 -18.18
C LYS A 271 18.53 -4.51 -19.67
N GLU A 272 17.49 -4.53 -20.51
CA GLU A 272 17.62 -4.20 -21.94
C GLU A 272 18.13 -2.77 -22.16
N CYS A 273 17.68 -1.82 -21.33
CA CYS A 273 18.12 -0.43 -21.40
C CYS A 273 19.56 -0.24 -20.90
N ALA A 274 20.00 -0.98 -19.89
CA ALA A 274 21.39 -0.99 -19.43
C ALA A 274 22.35 -1.45 -20.55
N GLU A 275 21.92 -2.40 -21.39
CA GLU A 275 22.69 -2.88 -22.55
C GLU A 275 22.49 -2.05 -23.83
N SER A 276 21.63 -1.05 -23.78
CA SER A 276 21.30 -0.23 -24.95
C SER A 276 22.43 0.74 -25.34
N LYS A 277 22.37 1.23 -26.58
CA LYS A 277 23.29 2.27 -27.06
C LYS A 277 23.18 3.58 -26.27
N GLU A 278 22.02 3.86 -25.70
CA GLU A 278 21.76 5.08 -24.93
C GLU A 278 22.55 5.08 -23.61
N CYS A 279 22.72 3.90 -22.99
CA CYS A 279 23.42 3.73 -21.71
C CYS A 279 24.83 3.18 -21.82
N HIS A 280 25.40 3.10 -23.03
CA HIS A 280 26.76 2.59 -23.26
C HIS A 280 27.82 3.32 -22.41
N GLY A 281 27.75 4.65 -22.31
CA GLY A 281 28.73 5.44 -21.54
C GLY A 281 28.76 5.06 -20.06
N PRO A 282 27.64 5.22 -19.33
CA PRO A 282 27.53 4.80 -17.93
C PRO A 282 27.86 3.31 -17.72
N LYS A 283 27.43 2.44 -18.63
CA LYS A 283 27.73 1.00 -18.56
C LYS A 283 29.23 0.72 -18.62
N HIS A 284 29.93 1.35 -19.55
CA HIS A 284 31.38 1.20 -19.69
C HIS A 284 32.11 1.61 -18.41
N HIS A 285 31.74 2.75 -17.80
CA HIS A 285 32.35 3.20 -16.55
C HIS A 285 32.08 2.25 -15.38
N TYR A 286 30.86 1.72 -15.29
CA TYR A 286 30.52 0.72 -14.28
C TYR A 286 31.33 -0.58 -14.47
N ASP A 287 31.39 -1.10 -15.69
CA ASP A 287 32.12 -2.33 -16.01
C ASP A 287 33.63 -2.17 -15.71
N GLU A 288 34.24 -1.04 -16.07
CA GLU A 288 35.64 -0.71 -15.73
C GLU A 288 35.88 -0.63 -14.22
N CYS A 289 34.94 -0.06 -13.47
CA CYS A 289 35.05 -0.03 -12.02
C CYS A 289 34.99 -1.44 -11.42
N VAL A 290 34.03 -2.26 -11.87
CA VAL A 290 33.85 -3.64 -11.39
C VAL A 290 35.11 -4.48 -11.64
N GLU A 291 35.73 -4.35 -12.82
CA GLU A 291 37.01 -5.02 -13.11
C GLU A 291 38.11 -4.61 -12.14
N ARG A 292 38.22 -3.30 -11.85
CA ARG A 292 39.23 -2.75 -10.95
C ARG A 292 39.03 -3.18 -9.49
N VAL A 293 37.79 -3.13 -9.00
CA VAL A 293 37.44 -3.54 -7.62
C VAL A 293 37.63 -5.04 -7.44
N THR A 294 37.16 -5.85 -8.39
CA THR A 294 37.35 -7.31 -8.37
C THR A 294 38.85 -7.64 -8.36
N GLY A 295 39.64 -6.98 -9.21
CA GLY A 295 41.09 -7.16 -9.25
C GLY A 295 41.79 -6.80 -7.93
N GLN A 296 41.34 -5.76 -7.21
CA GLN A 296 41.89 -5.42 -5.89
C GLN A 296 41.53 -6.47 -4.83
N ILE A 297 40.30 -6.97 -4.83
CA ILE A 297 39.86 -8.01 -3.89
C ILE A 297 40.66 -9.30 -4.09
N GLU A 298 40.89 -9.71 -5.34
CA GLU A 298 41.66 -10.92 -5.65
C GLU A 298 43.14 -10.81 -5.26
N ASN A 299 43.76 -9.65 -5.45
CA ASN A 299 45.19 -9.46 -5.19
C ASN A 299 45.49 -9.14 -3.72
N ASP A 300 44.69 -8.27 -3.10
CA ASP A 300 45.00 -7.68 -1.80
C ASP A 300 44.03 -8.13 -0.69
N GLY A 301 43.01 -8.94 -1.03
CA GLY A 301 41.96 -9.37 -0.10
C GLY A 301 40.99 -8.26 0.31
N LYS A 302 41.14 -7.05 -0.23
CA LYS A 302 40.28 -5.89 0.03
C LYS A 302 40.37 -4.87 -1.12
N ALA A 303 39.27 -4.19 -1.41
CA ALA A 303 39.26 -3.05 -2.32
C ALA A 303 39.45 -1.73 -1.56
N SER A 304 40.05 -0.75 -2.24
CA SER A 304 40.26 0.62 -1.76
C SER A 304 39.17 1.60 -2.22
N GLU A 305 38.28 1.15 -3.10
CA GLU A 305 37.16 1.88 -3.67
C GLU A 305 35.96 0.94 -3.88
N ASP A 306 34.80 1.52 -4.18
CA ASP A 306 33.59 0.82 -4.59
C ASP A 306 33.06 1.41 -5.92
N CYS A 307 32.04 0.76 -6.49
CA CYS A 307 31.43 1.16 -7.78
C CYS A 307 30.04 1.76 -7.61
N VAL A 308 29.75 2.33 -6.44
CA VAL A 308 28.39 2.79 -6.10
C VAL A 308 28.00 3.98 -6.98
N GLU A 309 28.92 4.91 -7.25
CA GLU A 309 28.65 6.10 -8.07
C GLU A 309 28.38 5.72 -9.54
N GLU A 310 29.22 4.86 -10.12
CA GLU A 310 29.06 4.36 -11.48
C GLU A 310 27.81 3.49 -11.64
N PHE A 311 27.45 2.72 -10.59
CA PHE A 311 26.19 1.99 -10.53
C PHE A 311 24.99 2.94 -10.59
N PHE A 312 24.99 4.03 -9.81
CA PHE A 312 23.90 4.99 -9.84
C PHE A 312 23.77 5.68 -11.21
N HIS A 313 24.89 5.98 -11.89
CA HIS A 313 24.85 6.52 -13.24
C HIS A 313 24.25 5.54 -14.25
N LEU A 314 24.61 4.25 -14.18
CA LEU A 314 24.05 3.21 -15.02
C LEU A 314 22.56 2.98 -14.73
N ALA A 315 22.19 2.86 -13.46
CA ALA A 315 20.81 2.67 -13.02
C ALA A 315 19.92 3.84 -13.44
N HIS A 316 20.38 5.09 -13.25
CA HIS A 316 19.62 6.27 -13.65
C HIS A 316 19.38 6.30 -15.17
N CYS A 317 20.39 5.97 -15.97
CA CYS A 317 20.23 5.87 -17.42
C CYS A 317 19.25 4.75 -17.81
N ALA A 318 19.40 3.57 -17.22
CA ALA A 318 18.55 2.42 -17.50
C ALA A 318 17.08 2.71 -17.16
N THR A 319 16.81 3.31 -16.00
CA THR A 319 15.45 3.72 -15.59
C THR A 319 14.88 4.80 -16.52
N GLN A 320 15.66 5.80 -16.94
CA GLN A 320 15.19 6.83 -17.88
C GLN A 320 14.84 6.25 -19.27
N CYS A 321 15.64 5.29 -19.76
CA CYS A 321 15.34 4.57 -21.01
C CYS A 321 14.14 3.63 -20.86
N ALA A 322 13.99 2.96 -19.72
CA ALA A 322 12.95 1.96 -19.48
C ALA A 322 11.58 2.58 -19.21
N ALA A 323 11.54 3.72 -18.51
CA ALA A 323 10.30 4.40 -18.12
C ALA A 323 9.31 4.59 -19.29
N PRO A 324 9.65 5.24 -20.43
CA PRO A 324 8.69 5.44 -21.51
C PRO A 324 8.24 4.12 -22.17
N LYS A 325 9.09 3.09 -22.19
CA LYS A 325 8.75 1.76 -22.74
C LYS A 325 7.78 1.03 -21.81
N LEU A 326 8.03 1.10 -20.51
CA LEU A 326 7.16 0.54 -19.48
C LEU A 326 5.79 1.19 -19.52
N PHE A 327 5.73 2.53 -19.55
CA PHE A 327 4.46 3.25 -19.65
C PHE A 327 3.70 3.01 -20.96
N ALA A 328 4.38 2.66 -22.05
CA ALA A 328 3.72 2.25 -23.30
C ALA A 328 3.09 0.85 -23.22
N GLN A 329 3.64 -0.06 -22.41
CA GLN A 329 3.10 -1.41 -22.19
C GLN A 329 1.93 -1.44 -21.21
N LEU A 330 1.77 -0.40 -20.39
CA LEU A 330 0.73 -0.30 -19.36
C LEU A 330 -0.55 0.46 -19.81
N LYS A 331 -0.61 0.90 -21.08
CA LYS A 331 -1.80 1.51 -21.70
C LYS A 331 -2.67 0.47 -22.39
#